data_AF-A0A497CN10-F1
#
_entry.id   AF-A0A497CN10-F1
#
_cell.length_a   1.000
_cell.length_b   1.000
_cell.length_c   1.000
_cell.angle_alpha   90.00
_cell.angle_beta   90.00
_cell.angle_gamma   90.00
#
_symmetry.space_group_name_H-M   'P 1'
#
loop_
_entity.id
_entity.type
_entity.pdbx_description
1 polymer ?
#
loop_
_entity_poly.entity_id
_entity_poly.type
_entity_poly.pdbx_seq_one_letter_code
_entity_poly.pdbx_strand_id
1 'polypeptide(L)'
;MMKNKLLISMTGFLLVIISITEYGCKHEPVIPTESPETCDMENISFASTIEPVLKNNCYGCHSSITPNGGIDLTDFNVLAELVVNGKLSGVINRETGYSPMPPGFALDSCTVKQIDRWIADTAATIIGDCDTLNVTYTGTVYPILQANCNSCHSGTSPAGGLDFTDYDQLAIIAQNGALMGSIQHLEGFSPMPQNADVLDDCSIAQIGIWVRDTTYTPPGGGNDHPCDPDTAYFQNQVLPLLISNCATSGCHDAASHEDGVILVDYTSVMQTTEVKPGDPFDSELYKVLIEDEGDEIMPPAPASLTMGQIDLVKEWIQQGALDNSCDDCDTTNVTFSASVWPALETNCMGCHSGATPAGNIPITNFNEVFEIANNGKLLGSIRHNIGFSPMPKNGTKLSDCKIKEIEIWIADGTPNN
;
A
#
# COMPACT_ATOMS: atom_id res chain seq x y z
N MET A 1 -46.95 25.36 71.45
CA MET A 1 -46.37 24.36 72.37
C MET A 1 -47.17 23.07 72.26
N MET A 2 -46.49 21.94 72.01
CA MET A 2 -46.81 20.56 72.46
C MET A 2 -48.20 19.96 72.14
N LYS A 3 -48.43 18.66 72.00
CA LYS A 3 -47.69 17.42 71.75
C LYS A 3 -48.81 16.37 71.52
N ASN A 4 -48.63 15.50 70.52
CA ASN A 4 -48.78 14.03 70.58
C ASN A 4 -50.03 13.34 71.21
N LYS A 5 -50.62 12.43 70.40
CA LYS A 5 -50.99 10.99 70.63
C LYS A 5 -52.40 10.67 70.07
N LEU A 6 -52.53 9.83 69.03
CA LEU A 6 -52.50 8.35 68.98
C LEU A 6 -53.92 7.76 69.13
N LEU A 7 -54.40 6.96 68.17
CA LEU A 7 -55.14 5.68 68.35
C LEU A 7 -55.61 5.09 66.99
N ILE A 8 -55.03 3.92 66.67
CA ILE A 8 -55.59 2.65 66.15
C ILE A 8 -56.53 2.63 64.92
N SER A 9 -56.14 1.86 63.90
CA SER A 9 -57.06 1.21 62.94
C SER A 9 -56.56 -0.19 62.58
N MET A 10 -57.47 -1.18 62.58
CA MET A 10 -57.20 -2.58 62.26
C MET A 10 -58.16 -3.07 61.15
N THR A 11 -57.54 -3.64 60.12
CA THR A 11 -57.93 -4.81 59.30
C THR A 11 -59.16 -4.78 58.38
N GLY A 12 -58.91 -5.15 57.11
CA GLY A 12 -59.94 -5.64 56.17
C GLY A 12 -59.40 -5.78 54.74
N PHE A 13 -58.88 -6.97 54.40
CA PHE A 13 -58.25 -7.36 53.14
C PHE A 13 -59.31 -7.78 52.10
N LEU A 14 -59.22 -7.33 50.84
CA LEU A 14 -59.94 -7.91 49.70
C LEU A 14 -59.02 -7.99 48.48
N LEU A 15 -58.82 -9.21 47.98
CA LEU A 15 -58.03 -9.61 46.81
C LEU A 15 -58.87 -9.43 45.53
N VAL A 16 -58.30 -8.82 44.49
CA VAL A 16 -58.76 -8.96 43.09
C VAL A 16 -57.57 -9.34 42.22
N ILE A 17 -57.73 -10.46 41.53
CA ILE A 17 -56.77 -11.14 40.66
C ILE A 17 -56.89 -10.54 39.26
N ILE A 18 -55.76 -10.11 38.67
CA ILE A 18 -55.67 -9.72 37.25
C ILE A 18 -54.68 -10.68 36.58
N SER A 19 -55.19 -11.43 35.61
CA SER A 19 -54.47 -12.38 34.76
C SER A 19 -53.42 -11.68 33.89
N ILE A 20 -52.19 -12.18 33.92
CA ILE A 20 -51.13 -11.82 32.98
C ILE A 20 -50.86 -13.05 32.13
N THR A 21 -51.11 -12.95 30.83
CA THR A 21 -50.82 -14.00 29.84
C THR A 21 -49.32 -14.05 29.58
N GLU A 22 -48.72 -15.22 29.79
CA GLU A 22 -47.35 -15.54 29.38
C GLU A 22 -47.32 -15.78 27.87
N TYR A 23 -46.66 -14.88 27.13
CA TYR A 23 -46.11 -15.19 25.81
C TYR A 23 -44.61 -15.32 25.97
N GLY A 24 -44.14 -16.56 26.06
CA GLY A 24 -42.71 -16.87 26.00
C GLY A 24 -42.21 -16.71 24.57
N CYS A 25 -41.30 -15.75 24.35
CA CYS A 25 -40.38 -15.82 23.23
C CYS A 25 -39.23 -16.74 23.64
N LYS A 26 -39.14 -17.92 23.00
CA LYS A 26 -37.88 -18.66 22.97
C LYS A 26 -36.87 -17.82 22.19
N HIS A 27 -35.89 -17.25 22.87
CA HIS A 27 -34.61 -16.96 22.24
C HIS A 27 -33.67 -18.09 22.63
N GLU A 28 -33.34 -18.92 21.64
CA GLU A 28 -32.12 -19.72 21.68
C GLU A 28 -30.96 -18.75 21.99
N PRO A 29 -30.07 -19.05 22.95
CA PRO A 29 -28.84 -18.29 23.08
C PRO A 29 -28.03 -18.54 21.81
N VAL A 30 -27.92 -17.51 20.96
CA VAL A 30 -26.90 -17.47 19.91
C VAL A 30 -25.56 -17.45 20.64
N ILE A 31 -24.88 -18.60 20.66
CA ILE A 31 -23.48 -18.67 21.04
C ILE A 31 -22.73 -17.96 19.91
N PRO A 32 -22.06 -16.82 20.16
CA PRO A 32 -21.20 -16.22 19.16
C PRO A 32 -20.11 -17.22 18.85
N THR A 33 -20.08 -17.69 17.61
CA THR A 33 -18.99 -18.49 17.07
C THR A 33 -17.79 -17.57 16.92
N GLU A 34 -16.79 -17.72 17.79
CA GLU A 34 -15.46 -17.16 17.52
C GLU A 34 -14.86 -17.81 16.27
N SER A 35 -14.44 -16.97 15.33
CA SER A 35 -13.34 -17.19 14.39
C SER A 35 -12.76 -15.80 14.09
N PRO A 36 -11.43 -15.61 14.06
CA PRO A 36 -10.84 -14.28 14.14
C PRO A 36 -11.11 -13.53 12.85
N GLU A 37 -11.80 -12.39 12.95
CA GLU A 37 -11.67 -11.35 11.93
C GLU A 37 -10.20 -10.97 11.91
N THR A 38 -9.54 -11.25 10.79
CA THR A 38 -8.23 -10.72 10.48
C THR A 38 -8.32 -9.21 10.63
N CYS A 39 -7.53 -8.64 11.54
CA CYS A 39 -7.50 -7.21 11.72
C CYS A 39 -6.95 -6.59 10.43
N ASP A 40 -7.78 -5.83 9.73
CA ASP A 40 -7.38 -5.12 8.52
C ASP A 40 -6.40 -4.01 8.91
N MET A 41 -5.13 -4.24 8.59
CA MET A 41 -4.03 -3.33 8.88
C MET A 41 -3.55 -2.62 7.60
N GLU A 42 -4.23 -2.84 6.47
CA GLU A 42 -3.93 -2.23 5.18
C GLU A 42 -4.78 -0.97 5.01
N ASN A 43 -4.31 0.02 4.23
CA ASN A 43 -5.07 1.23 3.89
C ASN A 43 -5.64 2.05 5.09
N ILE A 44 -4.94 2.05 6.23
CA ILE A 44 -5.34 2.82 7.42
C ILE A 44 -5.15 4.32 7.14
N SER A 45 -6.26 5.06 7.01
CA SER A 45 -6.21 6.52 6.85
C SER A 45 -7.02 7.22 7.94
N PHE A 46 -6.75 8.52 8.14
CA PHE A 46 -7.56 9.32 9.04
C PHE A 46 -9.04 9.31 8.64
N ALA A 47 -9.34 9.52 7.35
CA ALA A 47 -10.72 9.68 6.89
C ALA A 47 -11.51 8.37 6.86
N SER A 48 -10.89 7.27 6.41
CA SER A 48 -11.57 5.97 6.24
C SER A 48 -11.61 5.14 7.52
N THR A 49 -10.59 5.24 8.38
CA THR A 49 -10.40 4.31 9.50
C THR A 49 -10.51 5.01 10.85
N ILE A 50 -9.78 6.11 11.04
CA ILE A 50 -9.66 6.73 12.37
C ILE A 50 -10.84 7.64 12.70
N GLU A 51 -11.29 8.46 11.76
CA GLU A 51 -12.39 9.40 11.97
C GLU A 51 -13.69 8.68 12.36
N PRO A 52 -14.10 7.56 11.73
CA PRO A 52 -15.24 6.77 12.19
C PRO A 52 -15.08 6.27 13.62
N VAL A 53 -13.88 5.81 14.00
CA VAL A 53 -13.58 5.34 15.36
C VAL A 53 -13.70 6.48 16.37
N LEU A 54 -13.13 7.65 16.07
CA LEU A 54 -13.22 8.84 16.92
C LEU A 54 -14.67 9.33 17.05
N LYS A 55 -15.44 9.33 15.96
CA LYS A 55 -16.88 9.67 15.96
C LYS A 55 -17.68 8.74 16.88
N ASN A 56 -17.46 7.44 16.76
CA ASN A 56 -18.25 6.43 17.46
C ASN A 56 -17.88 6.29 18.93
N ASN A 57 -16.60 6.47 19.27
CA ASN A 57 -16.09 6.12 20.60
C ASN A 57 -15.64 7.33 21.44
N CYS A 58 -15.35 8.48 20.82
CA CYS A 58 -14.68 9.59 21.49
C CYS A 58 -15.48 10.91 21.46
N TYR A 59 -16.05 11.30 20.32
CA TYR A 59 -16.64 12.64 20.12
C TYR A 59 -17.85 12.94 21.01
N GLY A 60 -18.56 11.91 21.50
CA GLY A 60 -19.64 12.12 22.47
C GLY A 60 -19.21 12.89 23.73
N CYS A 61 -17.92 12.79 24.10
CA CYS A 61 -17.34 13.43 25.28
C CYS A 61 -16.10 14.29 24.99
N HIS A 62 -15.59 14.30 23.76
CA HIS A 62 -14.40 15.06 23.36
C HIS A 62 -14.64 15.78 22.02
N SER A 63 -15.64 16.66 21.98
CA SER A 63 -15.98 17.48 20.80
C SER A 63 -15.99 18.97 21.13
N SER A 64 -16.16 19.81 20.11
CA SER A 64 -16.34 21.26 20.26
C SER A 64 -17.54 21.66 21.12
N ILE A 65 -18.52 20.76 21.27
CA ILE A 65 -19.71 20.96 22.10
C ILE A 65 -19.50 20.40 23.51
N THR A 66 -18.81 19.26 23.61
CA THR A 66 -18.54 18.57 24.87
C THR A 66 -17.04 18.27 25.01
N PRO A 67 -16.19 19.24 25.37
CA PRO A 67 -14.74 19.02 25.49
C PRO A 67 -14.36 18.58 26.91
N ASN A 68 -14.70 17.34 27.31
CA ASN A 68 -14.37 16.88 28.67
C ASN A 68 -12.86 16.91 28.89
N GLY A 69 -12.43 17.43 30.04
CA GLY A 69 -11.02 17.64 30.33
C GLY A 69 -10.35 18.73 29.47
N GLY A 70 -11.14 19.56 28.79
CA GLY A 70 -10.65 20.61 27.89
C GLY A 70 -10.12 20.09 26.55
N ILE A 71 -10.42 18.84 26.20
CA ILE A 71 -9.95 18.19 24.97
C ILE A 71 -11.09 18.15 23.95
N ASP A 72 -10.86 18.78 22.80
CA ASP A 72 -11.71 18.72 21.61
C ASP A 72 -10.99 17.95 20.50
N LEU A 73 -11.42 16.72 20.23
CA LEU A 73 -10.82 15.90 19.17
C LEU A 73 -11.35 16.24 17.77
N THR A 74 -12.33 17.16 17.66
CA THR A 74 -12.76 17.72 16.37
C THR A 74 -11.86 18.88 15.91
N ASP A 75 -10.99 19.38 16.79
CA ASP A 75 -9.88 20.27 16.45
C ASP A 75 -8.64 19.44 16.11
N PHE A 76 -8.23 19.50 14.85
CA PHE A 76 -7.07 18.77 14.35
C PHE A 76 -5.75 19.14 15.04
N ASN A 77 -5.59 20.37 15.51
CA ASN A 77 -4.36 20.78 16.21
C ASN A 77 -4.28 20.12 17.59
N VAL A 78 -5.41 20.03 18.29
CA VAL A 78 -5.49 19.35 19.59
C VAL A 78 -5.27 17.85 19.41
N LEU A 79 -5.88 17.24 18.39
CA LEU A 79 -5.65 15.82 18.08
C LEU A 79 -4.17 15.56 17.77
N ALA A 80 -3.55 16.36 16.91
CA ALA A 80 -2.14 16.24 16.55
C ALA A 80 -1.22 16.36 17.78
N GLU A 81 -1.48 17.30 18.69
CA GLU A 81 -0.68 17.44 19.92
C GLU A 81 -0.76 16.17 20.79
N LEU A 82 -1.95 15.58 20.93
CA LEU A 82 -2.17 14.35 21.70
C LEU A 82 -1.50 13.11 21.07
N VAL A 83 -1.39 13.08 19.75
CA VAL A 83 -0.65 12.06 19.00
C VAL A 83 0.85 12.22 19.30
N VAL A 84 1.39 13.42 19.10
CA VAL A 84 2.84 13.72 19.22
C VAL A 84 3.36 13.53 20.64
N ASN A 85 2.60 13.93 21.67
CA ASN A 85 3.02 13.77 23.06
C ASN A 85 2.72 12.37 23.64
N GLY A 86 2.29 11.42 22.80
CA GLY A 86 2.00 10.03 23.17
C GLY A 86 0.77 9.85 24.03
N LYS A 87 0.02 10.92 24.35
CA LYS A 87 -1.11 10.85 25.27
C LYS A 87 -2.29 10.09 24.69
N LEU A 88 -2.53 10.18 23.37
CA LEU A 88 -3.59 9.41 22.72
C LEU A 88 -3.32 7.90 22.83
N SER A 89 -2.12 7.44 22.49
CA SER A 89 -1.75 6.02 22.59
C SER A 89 -1.78 5.54 24.06
N GLY A 90 -1.21 6.31 24.99
CA GLY A 90 -1.16 5.93 26.41
C GLY A 90 -2.55 5.75 27.05
N VAL A 91 -3.55 6.57 26.70
CA VAL A 91 -4.91 6.43 27.26
C VAL A 91 -5.71 5.28 26.65
N ILE A 92 -5.53 4.99 25.35
CA ILE A 92 -6.25 3.88 24.66
C ILE A 92 -5.63 2.51 24.98
N ASN A 93 -4.30 2.45 25.14
CA ASN A 93 -3.56 1.26 25.58
C ASN A 93 -3.65 1.03 27.10
N ARG A 94 -4.24 1.98 27.84
CA ARG A 94 -4.45 1.92 29.30
C ARG A 94 -3.13 1.76 30.05
N GLU A 95 -2.10 2.45 29.59
CA GLU A 95 -0.76 2.38 30.15
C GLU A 95 -0.70 2.93 31.58
N THR A 96 0.28 2.45 32.35
CA THR A 96 0.47 2.90 33.72
C THR A 96 0.84 4.39 33.73
N GLY A 97 0.08 5.20 34.48
CA GLY A 97 0.27 6.65 34.54
C GLY A 97 -0.70 7.46 33.68
N TYR A 98 -1.46 6.80 32.79
CA TYR A 98 -2.52 7.43 32.00
C TYR A 98 -3.90 7.12 32.61
N SER A 99 -4.85 8.05 32.45
CA SER A 99 -6.26 7.80 32.79
C SER A 99 -6.91 7.03 31.64
N PRO A 100 -7.38 5.78 31.84
CA PRO A 100 -7.83 4.93 30.74
C PRO A 100 -9.07 5.50 30.03
N MET A 101 -9.03 5.52 28.69
CA MET A 101 -10.13 5.99 27.85
C MET A 101 -10.44 4.99 26.72
N PRO A 102 -11.73 4.81 26.35
CA PRO A 102 -12.92 5.40 26.98
C PRO A 102 -13.20 4.90 28.42
N PRO A 103 -13.95 5.65 29.25
CA PRO A 103 -14.31 5.20 30.58
C PRO A 103 -15.26 3.99 30.52
N GLY A 104 -14.96 2.95 31.30
CA GLY A 104 -15.85 1.80 31.50
C GLY A 104 -15.73 0.67 30.48
N PHE A 105 -15.03 0.85 29.35
CA PHE A 105 -14.74 -0.23 28.40
C PHE A 105 -13.43 0.04 27.62
N ALA A 106 -12.73 -1.04 27.23
CA ALA A 106 -11.60 -0.94 26.31
C ALA A 106 -12.09 -1.01 24.87
N LEU A 107 -11.45 -0.27 23.96
CA LEU A 107 -11.61 -0.50 22.53
C LEU A 107 -11.18 -1.93 22.19
N ASP A 108 -11.73 -2.49 21.13
CA ASP A 108 -11.28 -3.80 20.66
C ASP A 108 -9.82 -3.74 20.22
N SER A 109 -9.15 -4.89 20.27
CA SER A 109 -7.71 -4.96 20.01
C SER A 109 -7.34 -4.60 18.57
N CYS A 110 -8.26 -4.71 17.60
CA CYS A 110 -7.97 -4.31 16.23
C CYS A 110 -8.01 -2.79 16.09
N THR A 111 -9.05 -2.15 16.62
CA THR A 111 -9.17 -0.68 16.66
C THR A 111 -7.97 -0.03 17.35
N VAL A 112 -7.50 -0.58 18.47
CA VAL A 112 -6.29 -0.07 19.14
C VAL A 112 -5.07 -0.16 18.24
N LYS A 113 -4.85 -1.32 17.58
CA LYS A 113 -3.74 -1.50 16.63
C LYS A 113 -3.81 -0.55 15.45
N GLN A 114 -5.00 -0.32 14.89
CA GLN A 114 -5.20 0.62 13.78
C GLN A 114 -4.88 2.06 14.20
N ILE A 115 -5.33 2.49 15.39
CA ILE A 115 -5.00 3.81 15.92
C ILE A 115 -3.50 3.94 16.19
N ASP A 116 -2.85 2.94 16.80
CA ASP A 116 -1.42 2.99 17.08
C ASP A 116 -0.59 3.02 15.79
N ARG A 117 -1.00 2.28 14.75
CA ARG A 117 -0.38 2.36 13.42
C ARG A 117 -0.51 3.76 12.84
N TRP A 118 -1.71 4.33 12.83
CA TRP A 118 -1.94 5.69 12.34
C TRP A 118 -1.18 6.76 13.15
N ILE A 119 -1.09 6.63 14.47
CA ILE A 119 -0.30 7.50 15.35
C ILE A 119 1.16 7.45 14.93
N ALA A 120 1.70 6.26 14.69
CA ALA A 120 3.10 6.08 14.31
C ALA A 120 3.41 6.71 12.94
N ASP A 121 2.49 6.61 11.98
CA ASP A 121 2.64 7.20 10.64
C ASP A 121 2.44 8.74 10.66
N THR A 122 1.53 9.23 11.50
CA THR A 122 1.27 10.67 11.69
C THR A 122 2.40 11.35 12.46
N ALA A 123 2.93 10.71 13.51
CA ALA A 123 4.06 11.25 14.28
C ALA A 123 5.33 11.37 13.42
N ALA A 124 5.53 10.48 12.44
CA ALA A 124 6.62 10.57 11.48
C ALA A 124 6.49 11.77 10.52
N THR A 125 5.27 12.18 10.17
CA THR A 125 4.99 13.30 9.24
C THR A 125 5.15 14.69 9.90
N ILE A 126 5.14 14.77 11.24
CA ILE A 126 5.14 16.05 11.98
C ILE A 126 6.56 16.51 12.40
N ILE A 127 7.60 15.69 12.18
CA ILE A 127 8.99 16.10 12.43
C ILE A 127 9.48 16.92 11.23
N GLY A 128 9.56 18.25 11.42
CA GLY A 128 9.86 19.22 10.36
C GLY A 128 11.05 18.86 9.46
N ASP A 129 10.92 19.21 8.17
CA ASP A 129 11.88 19.00 7.06
C ASP A 129 12.44 17.56 6.92
N CYS A 130 11.81 16.57 7.54
CA CYS A 130 12.14 15.17 7.35
C CYS A 130 11.26 14.58 6.24
N ASP A 131 11.87 14.19 5.11
CA ASP A 131 11.16 13.41 4.11
C ASP A 131 11.02 11.97 4.60
N THR A 132 9.86 11.68 5.19
CA THR A 132 9.44 10.34 5.62
C THR A 132 8.43 9.73 4.66
N LEU A 133 8.07 10.42 3.59
CA LEU A 133 7.06 9.97 2.63
C LEU A 133 7.69 9.03 1.59
N ASN A 134 8.97 9.23 1.25
CA ASN A 134 9.68 8.46 0.23
C ASN A 134 10.98 7.85 0.79
N VAL A 135 10.86 7.00 1.81
CA VAL A 135 12.01 6.29 2.40
C VAL A 135 12.36 5.08 1.53
N THR A 136 13.58 5.04 0.99
CA THR A 136 14.10 3.89 0.25
C THR A 136 15.43 3.41 0.82
N TYR A 137 15.78 2.13 0.65
CA TYR A 137 17.08 1.64 1.12
C TYR A 137 18.24 2.40 0.46
N THR A 138 18.27 2.51 -0.86
CA THR A 138 19.38 3.14 -1.59
C THR A 138 19.38 4.66 -1.52
N GLY A 139 18.21 5.30 -1.55
CA GLY A 139 18.09 6.76 -1.57
C GLY A 139 18.15 7.40 -0.20
N THR A 140 17.76 6.68 0.85
CA THR A 140 17.58 7.24 2.19
C THR A 140 18.45 6.53 3.21
N VAL A 141 18.31 5.21 3.35
CA VAL A 141 18.94 4.44 4.45
C VAL A 141 20.44 4.27 4.24
N TYR A 142 20.86 3.89 3.04
CA TYR A 142 22.27 3.65 2.73
C TYR A 142 23.15 4.90 2.89
N PRO A 143 22.73 6.12 2.47
CA PRO A 143 23.43 7.35 2.82
C PRO A 143 23.61 7.56 4.34
N ILE A 144 22.59 7.26 5.14
CA ILE A 144 22.67 7.37 6.62
C ILE A 144 23.70 6.36 7.15
N LEU A 145 23.67 5.11 6.68
CA LEU A 145 24.64 4.08 7.07
C LEU A 145 26.06 4.44 6.64
N GLN A 146 26.23 4.99 5.44
CA GLN A 146 27.53 5.43 4.93
C GLN A 146 28.13 6.54 5.79
N ALA A 147 27.30 7.51 6.20
CA ALA A 147 27.73 8.63 7.03
C ALA A 147 28.03 8.21 8.48
N ASN A 148 27.22 7.31 9.05
CA ASN A 148 27.20 7.09 10.51
C ASN A 148 27.72 5.72 10.95
N CYS A 149 27.79 4.72 10.07
CA CYS A 149 28.02 3.33 10.46
C CYS A 149 29.19 2.67 9.72
N ASN A 150 29.31 2.90 8.41
CA ASN A 150 30.22 2.12 7.54
C ASN A 150 31.71 2.36 7.85
N SER A 151 32.06 3.42 8.57
CA SER A 151 33.45 3.64 9.03
C SER A 151 33.97 2.51 9.94
N CYS A 152 33.07 1.81 10.63
CA CYS A 152 33.38 0.68 11.50
C CYS A 152 32.74 -0.64 11.03
N HIS A 153 31.55 -0.57 10.43
CA HIS A 153 30.77 -1.72 9.98
C HIS A 153 30.98 -2.01 8.48
N SER A 154 32.22 -2.01 7.98
CA SER A 154 32.50 -2.38 6.58
C SER A 154 33.86 -3.08 6.41
N GLY A 155 34.05 -3.72 5.25
CA GLY A 155 35.35 -4.27 4.82
C GLY A 155 35.65 -5.66 5.40
N THR A 156 36.92 -6.08 5.35
CA THR A 156 37.30 -7.47 5.70
C THR A 156 37.33 -7.77 7.21
N SER A 157 37.09 -6.78 8.06
CA SER A 157 37.10 -6.93 9.53
C SER A 157 36.13 -5.93 10.18
N PRO A 158 34.83 -6.05 9.89
CA PRO A 158 33.83 -5.12 10.40
C PRO A 158 33.63 -5.30 11.91
N ALA A 159 33.31 -4.21 12.61
CA ALA A 159 33.04 -4.21 14.03
C ALA A 159 31.90 -5.19 14.38
N GLY A 160 32.12 -6.05 15.38
CA GLY A 160 31.15 -7.08 15.76
C GLY A 160 30.92 -8.17 14.70
N GLY A 161 31.69 -8.18 13.60
CA GLY A 161 31.47 -9.09 12.47
C GLY A 161 30.27 -8.72 11.60
N LEU A 162 29.76 -7.49 11.69
CA LEU A 162 28.57 -7.03 10.98
C LEU A 162 28.97 -6.04 9.86
N ASP A 163 28.89 -6.47 8.60
CA ASP A 163 29.15 -5.62 7.44
C ASP A 163 27.86 -4.97 6.94
N PHE A 164 27.73 -3.65 7.05
CA PHE A 164 26.54 -2.90 6.59
C PHE A 164 26.62 -2.50 5.12
N THR A 165 27.71 -2.84 4.42
CA THR A 165 27.75 -2.83 2.95
C THR A 165 27.14 -4.10 2.35
N ASP A 166 26.90 -5.12 3.19
CA ASP A 166 26.14 -6.33 2.87
C ASP A 166 24.69 -6.15 3.34
N TYR A 167 23.77 -6.05 2.39
CA TYR A 167 22.36 -5.84 2.66
C TYR A 167 21.76 -6.96 3.50
N ASP A 168 22.10 -8.22 3.22
CA ASP A 168 21.48 -9.38 3.88
C ASP A 168 21.86 -9.42 5.37
N GLN A 169 23.10 -9.03 5.69
CA GLN A 169 23.55 -8.91 7.08
C GLN A 169 22.83 -7.77 7.83
N LEU A 170 22.67 -6.61 7.17
CA LEU A 170 21.95 -5.48 7.73
C LEU A 170 20.46 -5.80 7.93
N ALA A 171 19.83 -6.47 6.97
CA ALA A 171 18.45 -6.93 7.04
C ALA A 171 18.20 -7.85 8.24
N ILE A 172 19.10 -8.82 8.50
CA ILE A 172 18.97 -9.76 9.63
C ILE A 172 18.96 -9.00 10.97
N ILE A 173 19.80 -7.99 11.14
CA ILE A 173 19.85 -7.19 12.38
C ILE A 173 18.73 -6.15 12.48
N ALA A 174 18.18 -5.71 11.35
CA ALA A 174 16.97 -4.91 11.30
C ALA A 174 15.76 -5.74 11.78
N GLN A 175 15.59 -6.93 11.21
CA GLN A 175 14.49 -7.87 11.49
C GLN A 175 14.41 -8.28 12.97
N ASN A 176 15.56 -8.56 13.59
CA ASN A 176 15.59 -9.02 14.98
C ASN A 176 15.54 -7.87 16.00
N GLY A 177 15.37 -6.63 15.53
CA GLY A 177 15.26 -5.42 16.35
C GLY A 177 16.60 -4.92 16.91
N ALA A 178 17.72 -5.60 16.65
CA ALA A 178 19.03 -5.18 17.16
C ALA A 178 19.49 -3.85 16.58
N LEU A 179 19.19 -3.56 15.31
CA LEU A 179 19.53 -2.29 14.68
C LEU A 179 18.81 -1.13 15.39
N MET A 180 17.48 -1.18 15.48
CA MET A 180 16.68 -0.13 16.12
C MET A 180 17.00 0.02 17.61
N GLY A 181 17.11 -1.10 18.34
CA GLY A 181 17.47 -1.07 19.75
C GLY A 181 18.85 -0.45 20.01
N SER A 182 19.82 -0.67 19.11
CA SER A 182 21.17 -0.13 19.25
C SER A 182 21.25 1.36 18.89
N ILE A 183 20.58 1.82 17.81
CA ILE A 183 20.63 3.23 17.38
C ILE A 183 19.76 4.15 18.25
N GLN A 184 18.74 3.60 18.92
CA GLN A 184 17.91 4.31 19.90
C GLN A 184 18.44 4.22 21.34
N HIS A 185 19.54 3.50 21.56
CA HIS A 185 20.17 3.28 22.87
C HIS A 185 19.20 2.67 23.91
N LEU A 186 18.37 1.71 23.48
CA LEU A 186 17.40 1.05 24.36
C LEU A 186 18.11 0.15 25.39
N GLU A 187 17.49 0.01 26.57
CA GLU A 187 18.02 -0.86 27.62
C GLU A 187 18.12 -2.32 27.13
N GLY A 188 19.28 -2.94 27.36
CA GLY A 188 19.56 -4.32 26.92
C GLY A 188 20.23 -4.44 25.55
N PHE A 189 20.39 -3.34 24.81
CA PHE A 189 21.13 -3.29 23.54
C PHE A 189 22.49 -2.60 23.72
N SER A 190 23.44 -2.89 22.83
CA SER A 190 24.74 -2.19 22.83
C SER A 190 24.57 -0.86 22.09
N PRO A 191 24.78 0.31 22.74
CA PRO A 191 24.51 1.60 22.13
C PRO A 191 25.46 1.88 20.98
N MET A 192 24.91 2.32 19.84
CA MET A 192 25.65 2.70 18.64
C MET A 192 25.15 4.05 18.09
N PRO A 193 26.03 4.90 17.51
CA PRO A 193 27.47 4.69 17.33
C PRO A 193 28.26 4.72 18.65
N GLN A 194 29.33 3.93 18.74
CA GLN A 194 30.05 3.72 20.00
C GLN A 194 30.68 5.04 20.51
N ASN A 195 30.36 5.42 21.76
CA ASN A 195 30.82 6.66 22.40
C ASN A 195 30.37 7.95 21.70
N ALA A 196 29.29 7.90 20.91
CA ALA A 196 28.65 9.06 20.32
C ALA A 196 27.23 9.23 20.89
N ASP A 197 26.66 10.41 20.66
CA ASP A 197 25.24 10.65 20.90
C ASP A 197 24.38 9.81 19.93
N VAL A 198 23.11 9.63 20.28
CA VAL A 198 22.07 9.01 19.44
C VAL A 198 21.98 9.74 18.09
N LEU A 199 21.67 9.01 17.01
CA LEU A 199 21.41 9.61 15.69
C LEU A 199 20.32 10.69 15.79
N ASP A 200 20.29 11.61 14.83
CA ASP A 200 19.19 12.58 14.80
C ASP A 200 17.84 11.88 14.59
N ASP A 201 16.79 12.53 15.10
CA ASP A 201 15.43 11.97 15.10
C ASP A 201 14.93 11.63 13.68
N CYS A 202 15.34 12.38 12.65
CA CYS A 202 14.95 12.12 11.27
C CYS A 202 15.65 10.87 10.73
N SER A 203 16.96 10.72 10.94
CA SER A 203 17.69 9.50 10.56
C SER A 203 17.12 8.25 11.24
N ILE A 204 16.74 8.35 12.52
CA ILE A 204 16.10 7.25 13.26
C ILE A 204 14.71 6.95 12.70
N ALA A 205 13.93 7.98 12.36
CA ALA A 205 12.61 7.81 11.75
C ALA A 205 12.71 7.15 10.37
N GLN A 206 13.62 7.61 9.50
CA GLN A 206 13.84 7.05 8.17
C GLN A 206 14.35 5.60 8.23
N ILE A 207 15.33 5.29 9.10
CA ILE A 207 15.75 3.89 9.32
C ILE A 207 14.58 3.09 9.89
N GLY A 208 13.82 3.63 10.83
CA GLY A 208 12.67 2.96 11.44
C GLY A 208 11.55 2.65 10.44
N ILE A 209 11.30 3.54 9.48
CA ILE A 209 10.36 3.31 8.38
C ILE A 209 10.85 2.15 7.51
N TRP A 210 12.12 2.16 7.11
CA TRP A 210 12.70 1.05 6.35
C TRP A 210 12.76 -0.28 7.11
N VAL A 211 13.06 -0.26 8.41
CA VAL A 211 13.06 -1.49 9.24
C VAL A 211 11.64 -2.01 9.42
N ARG A 212 10.62 -1.17 9.38
CA ARG A 212 9.21 -1.55 9.54
C ARG A 212 8.55 -1.95 8.22
N ASP A 213 9.11 -1.52 7.11
CA ASP A 213 8.84 -2.05 5.79
C ASP A 213 9.34 -3.51 5.73
N THR A 214 8.43 -4.44 5.46
CA THR A 214 8.73 -5.88 5.50
C THR A 214 9.53 -6.37 4.30
N THR A 215 9.90 -5.47 3.38
CA THR A 215 10.71 -5.77 2.20
C THR A 215 12.20 -5.69 2.52
N TYR A 216 12.67 -6.63 3.34
CA TYR A 216 14.11 -6.85 3.56
C TYR A 216 14.77 -7.54 2.36
N THR A 217 14.60 -7.00 1.16
CA THR A 217 15.24 -7.48 -0.07
C THR A 217 16.14 -6.39 -0.69
N PRO A 218 17.33 -6.78 -1.17
CA PRO A 218 18.25 -5.84 -1.79
C PRO A 218 17.65 -5.30 -3.10
N PRO A 219 17.85 -4.00 -3.41
CA PRO A 219 17.44 -3.47 -4.70
C PRO A 219 18.25 -4.14 -5.82
N GLY A 220 17.57 -4.93 -6.66
CA GLY A 220 18.13 -5.44 -7.92
C GLY A 220 18.42 -6.95 -8.01
N GLY A 221 17.82 -7.82 -7.20
CA GLY A 221 17.97 -9.28 -7.33
C GLY A 221 16.63 -10.02 -7.21
N GLY A 222 16.12 -10.53 -8.32
CA GLY A 222 14.73 -10.99 -8.44
C GLY A 222 14.34 -12.30 -7.75
N ASN A 223 13.03 -12.56 -7.90
CA ASN A 223 12.25 -13.79 -7.76
C ASN A 223 11.68 -14.07 -6.36
N ASP A 224 10.35 -13.95 -6.27
CA ASP A 224 9.42 -14.18 -5.15
C ASP A 224 9.07 -12.93 -4.30
N HIS A 225 8.42 -11.92 -4.89
CA HIS A 225 7.82 -10.85 -4.08
C HIS A 225 6.47 -10.32 -4.62
N PRO A 226 5.37 -10.39 -3.83
CA PRO A 226 4.09 -9.80 -4.19
C PRO A 226 4.20 -8.28 -4.41
N CYS A 227 3.46 -7.76 -5.38
CA CYS A 227 3.42 -6.34 -5.71
C CYS A 227 2.83 -5.54 -4.55
N ASP A 228 3.45 -4.42 -4.20
CA ASP A 228 2.86 -3.48 -3.25
C ASP A 228 1.72 -2.70 -3.93
N PRO A 229 0.51 -2.66 -3.34
CA PRO A 229 -0.63 -1.94 -3.93
C PRO A 229 -0.44 -0.43 -4.02
N ASP A 230 0.44 0.15 -3.20
CA ASP A 230 0.75 1.59 -3.17
C ASP A 230 1.98 1.93 -4.04
N THR A 231 2.52 0.97 -4.79
CA THR A 231 3.65 1.20 -5.71
C THR A 231 3.21 1.11 -7.16
N ALA A 232 3.49 2.16 -7.92
CA ALA A 232 3.38 2.14 -9.37
C ALA A 232 4.65 1.52 -9.97
N TYR A 233 4.51 0.35 -10.58
CA TYR A 233 5.61 -0.39 -11.19
C TYR A 233 5.72 -0.06 -12.68
N PHE A 234 6.86 0.49 -13.08
CA PHE A 234 7.09 0.90 -14.47
C PHE A 234 6.92 -0.28 -15.43
N GLN A 235 7.61 -1.39 -15.18
CA GLN A 235 7.61 -2.54 -16.09
C GLN A 235 6.25 -3.25 -16.13
N ASN A 236 5.53 -3.27 -15.01
CA ASN A 236 4.28 -4.02 -14.89
C ASN A 236 3.05 -3.23 -15.35
N GLN A 237 3.05 -1.91 -15.18
CA GLN A 237 1.83 -1.09 -15.32
C GLN A 237 2.03 0.12 -16.26
N VAL A 238 3.10 0.89 -16.10
CA VAL A 238 3.30 2.13 -16.89
C VAL A 238 3.76 1.81 -18.32
N LEU A 239 4.76 0.96 -18.49
CA LEU A 239 5.31 0.62 -19.81
C LEU A 239 4.25 -0.07 -20.71
N PRO A 240 3.44 -1.03 -20.24
CA PRO A 240 2.36 -1.60 -21.04
C PRO A 240 1.34 -0.55 -21.48
N LEU A 241 1.03 0.43 -20.63
CA LEU A 241 0.14 1.54 -20.94
C LEU A 241 0.71 2.41 -22.07
N LEU A 242 2.00 2.77 -21.98
CA LEU A 242 2.70 3.57 -23.00
C LEU A 242 2.81 2.83 -24.34
N ILE A 243 3.18 1.55 -24.32
CA ILE A 243 3.27 0.74 -25.55
C ILE A 243 1.91 0.62 -26.23
N SER A 244 0.87 0.34 -25.45
CA SER A 244 -0.47 0.08 -25.96
C SER A 244 -1.15 1.29 -26.58
N ASN A 245 -0.88 2.49 -26.05
CA ASN A 245 -1.63 3.70 -26.41
C ASN A 245 -0.80 4.72 -27.18
N CYS A 246 0.53 4.64 -27.11
CA CYS A 246 1.40 5.72 -27.60
C CYS A 246 2.50 5.19 -28.53
N ALA A 247 3.13 4.05 -28.22
CA ALA A 247 4.25 3.50 -28.99
C ALA A 247 3.83 2.73 -30.26
N THR A 248 2.90 3.29 -31.02
CA THR A 248 2.42 2.73 -32.29
C THR A 248 3.15 3.30 -33.49
N SER A 249 3.08 2.62 -34.64
CA SER A 249 3.77 3.06 -35.84
C SER A 249 3.18 4.37 -36.37
N GLY A 250 4.04 5.36 -36.58
CA GLY A 250 3.69 6.73 -36.90
C GLY A 250 3.34 7.60 -35.68
N CYS A 251 3.55 7.09 -34.46
CA CYS A 251 3.37 7.83 -33.20
C CYS A 251 4.68 7.81 -32.41
N HIS A 252 4.80 7.12 -31.27
CA HIS A 252 6.01 7.17 -30.43
C HIS A 252 6.75 5.81 -30.34
N ASP A 253 6.81 5.07 -31.45
CA ASP A 253 7.54 3.81 -31.55
C ASP A 253 9.04 3.99 -31.82
N ALA A 254 9.82 2.90 -31.76
CA ALA A 254 11.27 2.99 -31.93
C ALA A 254 11.74 3.43 -33.35
N ALA A 255 10.89 3.34 -34.38
CA ALA A 255 11.32 3.46 -35.78
C ALA A 255 10.80 4.72 -36.48
N SER A 256 9.58 5.13 -36.16
CA SER A 256 8.82 6.20 -36.81
C SER A 256 8.42 7.31 -35.85
N HIS A 257 8.99 7.33 -34.63
CA HIS A 257 8.66 8.28 -33.57
C HIS A 257 8.49 9.74 -34.05
N GLU A 258 7.34 10.32 -33.76
CA GLU A 258 7.05 11.74 -33.84
C GLU A 258 7.79 12.49 -32.73
N ASP A 259 8.23 13.72 -33.05
CA ASP A 259 8.94 14.64 -32.16
C ASP A 259 10.19 14.08 -31.45
N GLY A 260 10.73 12.96 -31.95
CA GLY A 260 11.88 12.28 -31.33
C GLY A 260 11.55 11.52 -30.04
N VAL A 261 10.26 11.37 -29.71
CA VAL A 261 9.79 10.74 -28.47
C VAL A 261 9.61 9.24 -28.66
N ILE A 262 10.29 8.44 -27.83
CA ILE A 262 10.30 6.99 -27.91
C ILE A 262 9.80 6.38 -26.60
N LEU A 263 8.72 5.60 -26.67
CA LEU A 263 7.98 5.09 -25.50
C LEU A 263 8.01 3.55 -25.35
N VAL A 264 9.03 2.89 -25.88
CA VAL A 264 9.10 1.41 -25.94
C VAL A 264 9.89 0.76 -24.80
N ASP A 265 10.64 1.54 -24.03
CA ASP A 265 11.42 1.07 -22.88
C ASP A 265 11.72 2.22 -21.90
N TYR A 266 12.15 1.88 -20.69
CA TYR A 266 12.44 2.85 -19.63
C TYR A 266 13.46 3.91 -20.06
N THR A 267 14.57 3.47 -20.66
CA THR A 267 15.68 4.35 -21.01
C THR A 267 15.24 5.42 -22.00
N SER A 268 14.49 5.01 -23.02
CA SER A 268 13.98 5.87 -24.07
C SER A 268 12.92 6.84 -23.53
N VAL A 269 12.02 6.37 -22.66
CA VAL A 269 11.03 7.22 -22.00
C VAL A 269 11.76 8.32 -21.24
N MET A 270 12.63 7.97 -20.30
CA MET A 270 13.32 8.96 -19.45
C MET A 270 14.21 9.93 -20.24
N GLN A 271 14.76 9.50 -21.38
CA GLN A 271 15.64 10.34 -22.22
C GLN A 271 14.89 11.27 -23.16
N THR A 272 13.68 10.92 -23.60
CA THR A 272 13.00 11.60 -24.71
C THR A 272 11.75 12.37 -24.32
N THR A 273 11.16 12.11 -23.15
CA THR A 273 9.87 12.72 -22.73
C THR A 273 9.98 13.74 -21.60
N GLU A 274 11.20 14.15 -21.24
CA GLU A 274 11.47 15.12 -20.16
C GLU A 274 10.78 14.80 -18.82
N VAL A 275 10.75 13.52 -18.41
CA VAL A 275 10.23 13.11 -17.09
C VAL A 275 11.14 13.62 -15.99
N LYS A 276 10.55 14.30 -15.00
CA LYS A 276 11.20 14.82 -13.79
C LYS A 276 10.77 13.99 -12.57
N PRO A 277 11.60 13.05 -12.11
CA PRO A 277 11.35 12.28 -10.90
C PRO A 277 10.89 13.15 -9.72
N GLY A 278 9.76 12.79 -9.10
CA GLY A 278 9.17 13.50 -7.96
C GLY A 278 8.30 14.71 -8.34
N ASP A 279 8.29 15.15 -9.60
CA ASP A 279 7.50 16.30 -10.05
C ASP A 279 6.67 15.97 -11.31
N PRO A 280 5.47 15.37 -11.13
CA PRO A 280 4.58 15.06 -12.25
C PRO A 280 4.16 16.32 -13.02
N PHE A 281 3.89 17.42 -12.33
CA PHE A 281 3.36 18.63 -12.96
C PHE A 281 4.40 19.39 -13.80
N ASP A 282 5.68 19.13 -13.59
CA ASP A 282 6.76 19.66 -14.41
C ASP A 282 7.32 18.64 -15.43
N SER A 283 6.74 17.44 -15.51
CA SER A 283 7.09 16.37 -16.45
C SER A 283 6.22 16.41 -17.72
N GLU A 284 6.84 16.49 -18.90
CA GLU A 284 6.06 16.61 -20.15
C GLU A 284 5.19 15.38 -20.42
N LEU A 285 5.68 14.17 -20.09
CA LEU A 285 4.88 12.95 -20.20
C LEU A 285 3.52 13.05 -19.49
N TYR A 286 3.44 13.73 -18.34
CA TYR A 286 2.17 13.86 -17.61
C TYR A 286 1.33 15.03 -18.12
N LYS A 287 1.97 16.15 -18.50
CA LYS A 287 1.27 17.35 -19.01
C LYS A 287 0.45 17.03 -20.27
N VAL A 288 1.03 16.34 -21.25
CA VAL A 288 0.33 15.98 -22.49
C VAL A 288 -0.86 15.04 -22.28
N LEU A 289 -0.91 14.31 -21.15
CA LEU A 289 -2.01 13.42 -20.80
C LEU A 289 -3.19 14.15 -20.14
N ILE A 290 -2.95 15.32 -19.52
CA ILE A 290 -3.97 16.11 -18.83
C ILE A 290 -4.40 17.37 -19.60
N GLU A 291 -3.72 17.67 -20.72
CA GLU A 291 -4.07 18.77 -21.61
C GLU A 291 -5.49 18.58 -22.18
N ASP A 292 -6.28 19.64 -22.21
CA ASP A 292 -7.68 19.60 -22.66
C ASP A 292 -7.93 20.44 -23.93
N GLU A 293 -6.94 21.21 -24.39
CA GLU A 293 -7.03 22.01 -25.60
C GLU A 293 -5.76 21.93 -26.48
N GLY A 294 -5.93 21.87 -27.80
CA GLY A 294 -4.83 21.97 -28.76
C GLY A 294 -4.43 20.66 -29.43
N ASP A 295 -3.32 20.69 -30.16
CA ASP A 295 -2.75 19.59 -30.93
C ASP A 295 -1.69 18.79 -30.17
N GLU A 296 -1.35 19.19 -28.94
CA GLU A 296 -0.39 18.49 -28.08
C GLU A 296 -1.03 17.42 -27.18
N ILE A 297 -2.35 17.23 -27.24
CA ILE A 297 -3.08 16.22 -26.46
C ILE A 297 -2.66 14.81 -26.90
N MET A 298 -2.22 13.99 -25.96
CA MET A 298 -1.83 12.60 -26.20
C MET A 298 -2.61 11.62 -25.31
N PRO A 299 -3.06 10.46 -25.84
CA PRO A 299 -3.03 10.10 -27.26
C PRO A 299 -4.05 10.94 -28.07
N PRO A 300 -3.83 11.15 -29.39
CA PRO A 300 -4.75 11.94 -30.20
C PRO A 300 -6.14 11.29 -30.30
N ALA A 301 -7.18 12.14 -30.37
CA ALA A 301 -8.55 11.68 -30.53
C ALA A 301 -8.73 10.75 -31.74
N PRO A 302 -9.55 9.69 -31.65
CA PRO A 302 -10.53 9.42 -30.59
C PRO A 302 -9.99 8.58 -29.42
N ALA A 303 -8.70 8.25 -29.40
CA ALA A 303 -8.11 7.51 -28.27
C ALA A 303 -8.04 8.42 -27.03
N SER A 304 -8.24 7.85 -25.85
CA SER A 304 -8.00 8.54 -24.59
C SER A 304 -7.66 7.54 -23.49
N LEU A 305 -6.85 7.96 -22.53
CA LEU A 305 -6.66 7.20 -21.31
C LEU A 305 -7.81 7.46 -20.33
N THR A 306 -8.03 6.51 -19.44
CA THR A 306 -8.91 6.69 -18.28
C THR A 306 -8.19 7.50 -17.21
N MET A 307 -8.94 8.14 -16.31
CA MET A 307 -8.33 8.90 -15.20
C MET A 307 -7.41 8.03 -14.34
N GLY A 308 -7.79 6.77 -14.06
CA GLY A 308 -6.93 5.86 -13.29
C GLY A 308 -5.61 5.51 -14.00
N GLN A 309 -5.59 5.47 -15.34
CA GLN A 309 -4.35 5.27 -16.09
C GLN A 309 -3.46 6.53 -16.07
N ILE A 310 -4.06 7.72 -16.09
CA ILE A 310 -3.35 8.99 -15.95
C ILE A 310 -2.78 9.13 -14.53
N ASP A 311 -3.58 8.77 -13.51
CA ASP A 311 -3.17 8.75 -12.10
C ASP A 311 -2.01 7.78 -11.86
N LEU A 312 -2.00 6.60 -12.51
CA LEU A 312 -0.88 5.67 -12.45
C LEU A 312 0.43 6.28 -12.98
N VAL A 313 0.38 7.01 -14.10
CA VAL A 313 1.57 7.70 -14.64
C VAL A 313 2.03 8.79 -13.68
N LYS A 314 1.09 9.56 -13.13
CA LYS A 314 1.36 10.59 -12.12
C LYS A 314 2.06 10.00 -10.89
N GLU A 315 1.51 8.92 -10.36
CA GLU A 315 1.99 8.23 -9.18
C GLU A 315 3.41 7.69 -9.40
N TRP A 316 3.65 7.01 -10.52
CA TRP A 316 5.00 6.55 -10.88
C TRP A 316 6.02 7.69 -10.93
N ILE A 317 5.68 8.83 -11.57
CA ILE A 317 6.58 9.99 -11.59
C ILE A 317 6.80 10.52 -10.18
N GLN A 318 5.73 10.64 -9.38
CA GLN A 318 5.78 11.12 -8.01
C GLN A 318 6.64 10.22 -7.11
N GLN A 319 6.65 8.92 -7.37
CA GLN A 319 7.49 7.91 -6.70
C GLN A 319 8.93 7.85 -7.23
N GLY A 320 9.34 8.85 -8.02
CA GLY A 320 10.71 8.99 -8.50
C GLY A 320 10.97 8.38 -9.88
N ALA A 321 9.93 8.06 -10.64
CA ALA A 321 10.01 7.55 -12.00
C ALA A 321 11.02 6.40 -12.16
N LEU A 322 10.94 5.40 -11.27
CA LEU A 322 11.91 4.32 -11.17
C LEU A 322 11.72 3.27 -12.28
N ASP A 323 12.80 2.59 -12.68
CA ASP A 323 12.74 1.39 -13.50
C ASP A 323 12.46 0.16 -12.63
N ASN A 324 11.31 0.17 -11.95
CA ASN A 324 10.92 -0.86 -11.00
C ASN A 324 9.99 -1.89 -11.65
N SER A 325 10.03 -3.09 -11.08
CA SER A 325 9.13 -4.18 -11.39
C SER A 325 8.80 -4.97 -10.13
N CYS A 326 7.62 -5.57 -10.08
CA CYS A 326 7.29 -6.60 -9.11
C CYS A 326 7.02 -7.92 -9.82
N ASP A 327 7.24 -9.02 -9.11
CA ASP A 327 6.87 -10.35 -9.55
C ASP A 327 6.00 -11.00 -8.47
N ASP A 328 4.72 -10.62 -8.45
CA ASP A 328 3.68 -11.32 -7.70
C ASP A 328 3.37 -12.64 -8.39
N CYS A 329 4.28 -13.60 -8.22
CA CYS A 329 4.30 -14.84 -8.96
C CYS A 329 3.62 -15.97 -8.19
N ASP A 330 2.28 -15.99 -8.15
CA ASP A 330 1.57 -17.17 -7.67
C ASP A 330 1.45 -18.24 -8.76
N THR A 331 2.48 -19.09 -8.85
CA THR A 331 2.46 -20.27 -9.71
C THR A 331 1.75 -21.48 -9.09
N THR A 332 1.25 -21.36 -7.86
CA THR A 332 0.60 -22.47 -7.13
C THR A 332 -0.89 -22.57 -7.42
N ASN A 333 -1.57 -21.44 -7.66
CA ASN A 333 -3.01 -21.37 -7.94
C ASN A 333 -3.33 -20.56 -9.21
N VAL A 334 -2.79 -21.01 -10.34
CA VAL A 334 -3.02 -20.33 -11.63
C VAL A 334 -4.45 -20.58 -12.12
N THR A 335 -5.21 -19.50 -12.32
CA THR A 335 -6.53 -19.56 -12.98
C THR A 335 -6.62 -18.60 -14.15
N PHE A 336 -7.59 -18.83 -15.04
CA PHE A 336 -7.84 -17.90 -16.14
C PHE A 336 -8.21 -16.51 -15.60
N SER A 337 -9.16 -16.45 -14.67
CA SER A 337 -9.72 -15.19 -14.16
C SER A 337 -8.76 -14.38 -13.29
N ALA A 338 -7.93 -15.05 -12.47
CA ALA A 338 -7.07 -14.36 -11.50
C ALA A 338 -5.65 -14.11 -12.02
N SER A 339 -5.08 -15.03 -12.81
CA SER A 339 -3.66 -14.94 -13.22
C SER A 339 -3.52 -14.51 -14.69
N VAL A 340 -4.24 -15.16 -15.59
CA VAL A 340 -4.06 -14.98 -17.05
C VAL A 340 -4.78 -13.75 -17.57
N TRP A 341 -6.04 -13.56 -17.21
CA TRP A 341 -6.87 -12.49 -17.74
C TRP A 341 -6.30 -11.10 -17.44
N PRO A 342 -5.88 -10.76 -16.20
CA PRO A 342 -5.28 -9.47 -15.91
C PRO A 342 -4.02 -9.22 -16.74
N ALA A 343 -3.20 -10.25 -16.97
CA ALA A 343 -2.01 -10.13 -17.81
C ALA A 343 -2.35 -9.71 -19.24
N LEU A 344 -3.36 -10.33 -19.84
CA LEU A 344 -3.79 -10.07 -21.21
C LEU A 344 -4.52 -8.73 -21.33
N GLU A 345 -5.32 -8.38 -20.34
CA GLU A 345 -6.02 -7.10 -20.27
C GLU A 345 -5.02 -5.94 -20.26
N THR A 346 -4.03 -6.01 -19.36
CA THR A 346 -3.01 -4.96 -19.23
C THR A 346 -2.08 -4.88 -20.44
N ASN A 347 -1.65 -6.03 -21.00
CA ASN A 347 -0.52 -6.05 -21.94
C ASN A 347 -0.92 -6.26 -23.41
N CYS A 348 -2.17 -6.67 -23.69
CA CYS A 348 -2.57 -7.07 -25.04
C CYS A 348 -3.77 -6.30 -25.58
N MET A 349 -4.76 -5.97 -24.74
CA MET A 349 -6.03 -5.42 -25.21
C MET A 349 -5.92 -4.04 -25.85
N GLY A 350 -4.86 -3.27 -25.59
CA GLY A 350 -4.63 -1.99 -26.27
C GLY A 350 -4.59 -2.09 -27.80
N CYS A 351 -4.00 -3.16 -28.33
CA CYS A 351 -3.98 -3.43 -29.77
C CYS A 351 -4.92 -4.56 -30.20
N HIS A 352 -5.25 -5.49 -29.30
CA HIS A 352 -6.04 -6.68 -29.60
C HIS A 352 -7.52 -6.58 -29.19
N SER A 353 -8.06 -5.35 -29.13
CA SER A 353 -9.49 -5.09 -28.87
C SER A 353 -10.12 -4.20 -29.94
N GLY A 354 -11.38 -3.80 -29.74
CA GLY A 354 -12.10 -2.88 -30.61
C GLY A 354 -12.58 -3.47 -31.93
N ALA A 355 -12.99 -2.60 -32.87
CA ALA A 355 -13.58 -3.00 -34.15
C ALA A 355 -12.55 -3.55 -35.15
N THR A 356 -11.27 -3.21 -34.98
CA THR A 356 -10.18 -3.59 -35.88
C THR A 356 -8.95 -4.04 -35.06
N PRO A 357 -9.02 -5.21 -34.39
CA PRO A 357 -7.91 -5.70 -33.58
C PRO A 357 -6.68 -6.01 -34.45
N ALA A 358 -5.49 -5.74 -33.93
CA ALA A 358 -4.22 -5.94 -34.61
C ALA A 358 -4.08 -7.39 -35.11
N GLY A 359 -3.73 -7.54 -36.38
CA GLY A 359 -3.61 -8.85 -37.03
C GLY A 359 -4.94 -9.61 -37.19
N ASN A 360 -6.09 -8.96 -36.99
CA ASN A 360 -7.41 -9.59 -36.88
C ASN A 360 -7.49 -10.64 -35.76
N ILE A 361 -6.80 -10.40 -34.65
CA ILE A 361 -6.75 -11.29 -33.48
C ILE A 361 -7.37 -10.53 -32.30
N PRO A 362 -8.68 -10.67 -32.03
CA PRO A 362 -9.28 -10.14 -30.82
C PRO A 362 -8.87 -11.00 -29.61
N ILE A 363 -8.69 -10.36 -28.44
CA ILE A 363 -8.35 -11.01 -27.16
C ILE A 363 -9.24 -10.38 -26.07
N THR A 364 -10.54 -10.44 -26.28
CA THR A 364 -11.57 -9.73 -25.48
C THR A 364 -12.42 -10.65 -24.62
N ASN A 365 -12.28 -11.96 -24.79
CA ASN A 365 -12.99 -12.95 -24.01
C ASN A 365 -12.24 -14.29 -23.99
N PHE A 366 -12.66 -15.18 -23.09
CA PHE A 366 -12.06 -16.50 -22.92
C PHE A 366 -11.95 -17.31 -24.22
N ASN A 367 -12.98 -17.34 -25.07
CA ASN A 367 -12.96 -18.19 -26.26
C ASN A 367 -11.87 -17.76 -27.25
N GLU A 368 -11.69 -16.46 -27.42
CA GLU A 368 -10.64 -15.89 -28.26
C GLU A 368 -9.25 -16.23 -27.72
N VAL A 369 -9.04 -16.06 -26.40
CA VAL A 369 -7.79 -16.44 -25.73
C VAL A 369 -7.52 -17.93 -25.88
N PHE A 370 -8.54 -18.76 -25.66
CA PHE A 370 -8.48 -20.21 -25.78
C PHE A 370 -8.04 -20.65 -27.19
N GLU A 371 -8.56 -20.04 -28.24
CA GLU A 371 -8.18 -20.37 -29.62
C GLU A 371 -6.69 -20.09 -29.90
N ILE A 372 -6.17 -18.92 -29.49
CA ILE A 372 -4.77 -18.54 -29.71
C ILE A 372 -3.79 -19.27 -28.78
N ALA A 373 -4.25 -19.68 -27.60
CA ALA A 373 -3.48 -20.53 -26.70
C ALA A 373 -3.31 -21.94 -27.29
N ASN A 374 -4.39 -22.57 -27.75
CA ASN A 374 -4.37 -23.95 -28.25
C ASN A 374 -3.69 -24.11 -29.61
N ASN A 375 -3.59 -23.06 -30.42
CA ASN A 375 -2.82 -23.10 -31.66
C ASN A 375 -1.34 -22.67 -31.48
N GLY A 376 -0.90 -22.44 -30.23
CA GLY A 376 0.47 -22.10 -29.87
C GLY A 376 0.89 -20.66 -30.17
N LYS A 377 0.02 -19.83 -30.77
CA LYS A 377 0.35 -18.44 -31.12
C LYS A 377 0.54 -17.57 -29.89
N LEU A 378 -0.24 -17.77 -28.83
CA LEU A 378 -0.10 -16.97 -27.60
C LEU A 378 1.30 -17.18 -27.01
N LEU A 379 1.63 -18.43 -26.64
CA LEU A 379 2.90 -18.76 -26.01
C LEU A 379 4.10 -18.50 -26.94
N GLY A 380 3.95 -18.75 -28.24
CA GLY A 380 4.99 -18.46 -29.23
C GLY A 380 5.29 -16.96 -29.36
N SER A 381 4.25 -16.13 -29.39
CA SER A 381 4.38 -14.67 -29.51
C SER A 381 4.96 -14.04 -28.25
N ILE A 382 4.45 -14.38 -27.05
CA ILE A 382 4.92 -13.79 -25.78
C ILE A 382 6.32 -14.28 -25.37
N ARG A 383 6.77 -15.43 -25.88
CA ARG A 383 8.16 -15.89 -25.71
C ARG A 383 9.13 -15.31 -26.71
N HIS A 384 8.64 -14.56 -27.70
CA HIS A 384 9.42 -14.08 -28.84
C HIS A 384 10.12 -15.25 -29.58
N ASN A 385 9.42 -16.39 -29.73
CA ASN A 385 9.97 -17.55 -30.41
C ASN A 385 10.14 -17.29 -31.91
N ILE A 386 11.20 -17.85 -32.50
CA ILE A 386 11.42 -17.78 -33.95
C ILE A 386 10.21 -18.33 -34.70
N GLY A 387 9.73 -17.58 -35.70
CA GLY A 387 8.55 -17.93 -36.51
C GLY A 387 7.23 -17.36 -35.98
N PHE A 388 7.24 -16.67 -34.85
CA PHE A 388 6.10 -15.92 -34.30
C PHE A 388 6.38 -14.42 -34.34
N SER A 389 5.32 -13.61 -34.41
CA SER A 389 5.44 -12.17 -34.24
C SER A 389 5.66 -11.88 -32.75
N PRO A 390 6.76 -11.21 -32.34
CA PRO A 390 7.01 -10.90 -30.94
C PRO A 390 5.94 -9.94 -30.40
N MET A 391 5.41 -10.26 -29.22
CA MET A 391 4.39 -9.46 -28.52
C MET A 391 4.75 -9.31 -27.03
N PRO A 392 4.54 -8.12 -26.41
CA PRO A 392 3.97 -6.89 -26.97
C PRO A 392 4.73 -6.31 -28.16
N LYS A 393 4.00 -5.76 -29.14
CA LYS A 393 4.60 -5.32 -30.40
C LYS A 393 5.53 -4.13 -30.13
N ASN A 394 6.76 -4.20 -30.63
CA ASN A 394 7.81 -3.19 -30.44
C ASN A 394 8.23 -2.97 -28.98
N GLY A 395 7.74 -3.80 -28.05
CA GLY A 395 8.04 -3.72 -26.63
C GLY A 395 9.03 -4.79 -26.17
N THR A 396 9.36 -4.72 -24.89
CA THR A 396 10.06 -5.79 -24.18
C THR A 396 9.16 -7.01 -24.03
N LYS A 397 9.79 -8.17 -23.86
CA LYS A 397 9.10 -9.44 -23.56
C LYS A 397 8.41 -9.30 -22.19
N LEU A 398 7.24 -9.92 -22.02
CA LEU A 398 6.61 -10.06 -20.69
C LEU A 398 7.59 -10.69 -19.69
N SER A 399 7.41 -10.40 -18.40
CA SER A 399 8.23 -11.01 -17.35
C SER A 399 8.17 -12.53 -17.43
N ASP A 400 9.27 -13.19 -17.08
CA ASP A 400 9.33 -14.65 -17.13
C ASP A 400 8.30 -15.29 -16.21
N CYS A 401 7.95 -14.64 -15.09
CA CYS A 401 6.84 -15.04 -14.24
C CYS A 401 5.49 -15.04 -14.99
N LYS A 402 5.14 -13.94 -15.67
CA LYS A 402 3.84 -13.83 -16.35
C LYS A 402 3.69 -14.83 -17.48
N ILE A 403 4.80 -15.11 -18.16
CA ILE A 403 4.86 -16.18 -19.16
C ILE A 403 4.72 -17.55 -18.51
N LYS A 404 5.24 -17.73 -17.29
CA LYS A 404 5.13 -18.98 -16.55
C LYS A 404 3.68 -19.25 -16.10
N GLU A 405 2.96 -18.26 -15.61
CA GLU A 405 1.52 -18.39 -15.30
C GLU A 405 0.73 -18.82 -16.53
N ILE A 406 0.93 -18.14 -17.67
CA ILE A 406 0.26 -18.49 -18.93
C ILE A 406 0.66 -19.91 -19.40
N GLU A 407 1.91 -20.31 -19.23
CA GLU A 407 2.37 -21.67 -19.54
C GLU A 407 1.68 -22.72 -18.66
N ILE A 408 1.56 -22.49 -17.35
CA ILE A 408 0.89 -23.40 -16.42
C ILE A 408 -0.58 -23.55 -16.81
N TRP A 409 -1.28 -22.44 -17.03
CA TRP A 409 -2.67 -22.46 -17.46
C TRP A 409 -2.88 -23.22 -18.80
N ILE A 410 -1.97 -23.05 -19.76
CA ILE A 410 -1.99 -23.82 -21.02
C ILE A 410 -1.76 -25.31 -20.76
N ALA A 411 -0.78 -25.65 -19.91
CA ALA A 411 -0.46 -27.02 -19.56
C ALA A 411 -1.60 -27.75 -18.83
N ASP A 412 -2.39 -27.02 -18.04
CA ASP A 412 -3.59 -27.50 -17.34
C ASP A 412 -4.81 -27.67 -18.25
N GLY A 413 -4.66 -27.45 -19.56
CA GLY A 413 -5.71 -27.65 -20.55
C GLY A 413 -6.58 -26.41 -20.77
N THR A 414 -6.06 -25.22 -20.47
CA THR A 414 -6.75 -23.93 -20.67
C THR A 414 -8.14 -23.86 -20.02
N PRO A 415 -8.30 -24.17 -18.72
CA PRO A 415 -9.59 -24.11 -18.04
C PRO A 415 -10.14 -22.69 -17.97
N ASN A 416 -11.46 -22.52 -18.06
CA ASN A 416 -12.14 -21.25 -17.78
C ASN A 416 -12.53 -21.18 -16.30
N ASN A 417 -11.57 -20.88 -15.43
CA ASN A 417 -11.70 -20.95 -13.97
C ASN A 417 -11.32 -19.67 -13.23
#